data_AF-A0A7X8DL44-F1
#
_entry.id   AF-A0A7X8DL44-F1
#
_cell.length_a   1.000
_cell.length_b   1.000
_cell.length_c   1.000
_cell.angle_alpha   90.00
_cell.angle_beta   90.00
_cell.angle_gamma   90.00
#
_symmetry.space_group_name_H-M   'P 1'
#
loop_
_entity.id
_entity.type
_entity.pdbx_description
1 polymer ?
#
loop_
_entity_poly.entity_id
_entity_poly.type
_entity_poly.pdbx_seq_one_letter_code
_entity_poly.pdbx_strand_id
1 'polypeptide(L)'
;AETITQASLCGLGQTAANPVVSTMKYFRDEYEAHVYDKKCPAGSCKNLIEYFITDDCTGCTLCARNCPVSCIEGNVRELHVIDQDKCIKCGDCMAVCRFDAVITR
;
A
#
# COMPACT_ATOMS: atom_id res chain seq x y z
N ALA A 1 15.06 -24.58 -5.36
CA ALA A 1 13.89 -25.32 -4.84
C ALA A 1 14.13 -26.83 -4.87
N GLU A 2 14.51 -27.38 -6.01
CA GLU A 2 14.73 -28.84 -6.20
C GLU A 2 15.69 -29.46 -5.18
N THR A 3 16.81 -28.81 -4.88
CA THR A 3 17.78 -29.30 -3.88
C THR A 3 17.15 -29.49 -2.50
N ILE A 4 16.30 -28.55 -2.05
CA ILE A 4 15.62 -28.65 -0.74
C ILE A 4 14.60 -29.80 -0.75
N THR A 5 13.85 -29.93 -1.85
CA THR A 5 12.85 -30.99 -2.00
C THR A 5 13.49 -32.38 -2.02
N GLN A 6 14.63 -32.55 -2.69
CA GLN A 6 15.29 -33.86 -2.84
C GLN A 6 16.19 -34.24 -1.65
N ALA A 7 16.83 -33.25 -1.00
CA ALA A 7 17.77 -33.51 0.09
C ALA A 7 17.09 -33.61 1.48
N SER A 8 15.82 -33.24 1.60
CA SER A 8 15.12 -33.26 2.88
C SER A 8 14.65 -34.67 3.28
N LEU A 9 14.97 -35.05 4.52
CA LEU A 9 14.65 -36.37 5.08
C LEU A 9 13.22 -36.49 5.63
N CYS A 10 12.55 -35.36 5.92
CA CYS A 10 11.16 -35.35 6.38
C CYS A 10 10.23 -34.71 5.33
N GLY A 11 8.97 -35.14 5.30
CA GLY A 11 7.98 -34.64 4.33
C GLY A 11 7.71 -33.12 4.45
N LEU A 12 7.87 -32.55 5.64
CA LEU A 12 7.79 -31.11 5.83
C LEU A 12 8.92 -30.39 5.08
N GLY A 13 10.16 -30.89 5.17
CA GLY A 13 11.30 -30.31 4.45
C GLY A 13 11.15 -30.46 2.93
N GLN A 14 10.63 -31.59 2.46
CA GLN A 14 10.42 -31.83 1.03
C GLN A 14 9.43 -30.81 0.41
N THR A 15 8.44 -30.39 1.19
CA THR A 15 7.39 -29.45 0.77
C THR A 15 7.65 -27.99 1.18
N ALA A 16 8.70 -27.72 1.94
CA ALA A 16 8.99 -26.39 2.49
C ALA A 16 9.17 -25.31 1.42
N ALA A 17 9.63 -25.69 0.21
CA ALA A 17 9.80 -24.75 -0.90
C ALA A 17 8.49 -24.43 -1.64
N ASN A 18 7.43 -25.22 -1.46
CA ASN A 18 6.19 -25.10 -2.23
C ASN A 18 5.54 -23.72 -2.11
N PRO A 19 5.43 -23.09 -0.92
CA PRO A 19 4.83 -21.76 -0.81
C PRO A 19 5.57 -20.70 -1.63
N VAL A 20 6.90 -20.75 -1.68
CA VAL A 20 7.70 -19.79 -2.47
C VAL A 20 7.58 -20.08 -3.96
N VAL A 21 7.66 -21.35 -4.37
CA VAL A 21 7.59 -21.72 -5.80
C VAL A 21 6.20 -21.47 -6.37
N SER A 22 5.14 -21.79 -5.63
CA SER A 22 3.77 -21.57 -6.09
C SER A 22 3.46 -20.09 -6.20
N THR A 23 3.86 -19.28 -5.21
CA THR A 23 3.60 -17.83 -5.24
C THR A 23 4.38 -17.14 -6.36
N MET A 24 5.63 -17.51 -6.61
CA MET A 24 6.41 -17.02 -7.76
C MET A 24 5.86 -17.49 -9.13
N LYS A 25 5.04 -18.54 -9.16
CA LYS A 25 4.40 -19.02 -10.39
C LYS A 25 3.07 -18.31 -10.64
N TYR A 26 2.25 -18.12 -9.61
CA TYR A 26 0.87 -17.64 -9.75
C TYR A 26 0.70 -16.14 -9.49
N PHE A 27 1.60 -15.52 -8.72
CA PHE A 27 1.50 -14.11 -8.30
C PHE A 27 2.79 -13.34 -8.59
N ARG A 28 3.51 -13.72 -9.64
CA ARG A 28 4.80 -13.09 -10.00
C ARG A 28 4.68 -11.58 -10.19
N ASP A 29 3.61 -11.16 -10.85
CA ASP A 29 3.25 -9.77 -11.09
C ASP A 29 3.12 -8.97 -9.79
N GLU A 30 2.56 -9.56 -8.73
CA GLU A 30 2.53 -8.91 -7.41
C GLU A 30 3.95 -8.70 -6.85
N TYR A 31 4.84 -9.70 -6.96
CA TYR A 31 6.24 -9.55 -6.54
C TYR A 31 6.96 -8.48 -7.36
N GLU A 32 6.77 -8.45 -8.67
CA GLU A 32 7.38 -7.46 -9.56
C GLU A 32 6.89 -6.04 -9.22
N ALA A 33 5.60 -5.85 -8.95
CA ALA A 33 5.06 -4.57 -8.49
C ALA A 33 5.69 -4.11 -7.16
N HIS A 34 5.92 -5.02 -6.21
CA HIS A 34 6.57 -4.68 -4.94
C HIS A 34 8.06 -4.33 -5.12
N VAL A 35 8.77 -5.10 -5.96
CA VAL A 35 10.22 -4.98 -6.12
C VAL A 35 10.61 -3.81 -7.03
N TYR A 36 9.95 -3.68 -8.18
CA TYR A 36 10.28 -2.67 -9.19
C TYR A 36 9.44 -1.40 -9.03
N ASP A 37 8.11 -1.54 -8.95
CA ASP A 37 7.20 -0.38 -8.95
C ASP A 37 7.00 0.23 -7.56
N LYS A 38 7.48 -0.45 -6.51
CA LYS A 38 7.30 -0.09 -5.09
C LYS A 38 5.83 0.09 -4.71
N LYS A 39 4.95 -0.71 -5.32
CA LYS A 39 3.50 -0.67 -5.11
C LYS A 39 2.95 -2.01 -4.66
N CYS A 40 1.90 -1.96 -3.85
CA CYS A 40 1.15 -3.13 -3.42
C CYS A 40 -0.23 -3.16 -4.07
N PRO A 41 -0.47 -3.99 -5.10
CA PRO A 41 -1.76 -4.08 -5.77
C PRO A 41 -2.91 -4.45 -4.83
N ALA A 42 -2.61 -5.26 -3.80
CA ALA A 42 -3.58 -5.71 -2.81
C ALA A 42 -3.87 -4.66 -1.72
N GLY A 43 -3.12 -3.55 -1.65
CA GLY A 43 -3.27 -2.51 -0.62
C GLY A 43 -2.93 -2.96 0.81
N SER A 44 -2.35 -4.14 1.01
CA SER A 44 -2.08 -4.71 2.32
C SER A 44 -0.78 -4.19 2.96
N CYS A 45 0.18 -3.77 2.14
CA CYS A 45 1.48 -3.29 2.60
C CYS A 45 1.48 -1.77 2.81
N LYS A 46 1.40 -1.34 4.08
CA LYS A 46 1.38 0.08 4.48
C LYS A 46 2.47 0.95 3.83
N ASN A 47 3.67 0.41 3.64
CA ASN A 47 4.80 1.18 3.08
C ASN A 47 4.75 1.34 1.55
N LEU A 48 3.91 0.56 0.87
CA LEU A 48 3.83 0.50 -0.59
C LEU A 48 2.48 0.98 -1.13
N ILE A 49 1.72 1.69 -0.29
CA ILE A 49 0.52 2.41 -0.69
C ILE A 49 0.78 3.91 -0.65
N GLU A 50 0.08 4.65 -1.49
CA GLU A 50 0.09 6.10 -1.55
C GLU A 50 -1.35 6.60 -1.39
N TYR A 51 -1.53 7.68 -0.64
CA TYR A 51 -2.85 8.28 -0.43
C TYR A 51 -3.03 9.45 -1.38
N PHE A 52 -4.12 9.45 -2.15
CA PHE A 52 -4.48 10.52 -3.07
C PHE A 52 -5.87 11.06 -2.75
N ILE A 53 -6.06 12.36 -2.98
CA ILE A 53 -7.34 13.03 -2.83
C ILE A 53 -7.94 13.22 -4.22
N THR A 54 -9.19 12.77 -4.41
CA THR A 54 -9.94 12.90 -5.67
C THR A 54 -10.66 14.24 -5.76
N ASP A 55 -11.25 14.50 -6.92
CA ASP A 55 -12.11 15.65 -7.20
C ASP A 55 -13.41 15.66 -6.38
N ASP A 56 -13.75 14.57 -5.70
CA ASP A 56 -14.85 14.51 -4.72
C ASP A 56 -14.57 15.34 -3.44
N CYS A 57 -13.34 15.86 -3.29
CA CYS A 57 -12.96 16.67 -2.15
C CYS A 57 -13.68 18.03 -2.15
N THR A 58 -14.43 18.30 -1.08
CA THR A 58 -15.16 19.57 -0.89
C THR A 58 -14.35 20.67 -0.19
N GLY A 59 -13.08 20.40 0.15
CA GLY A 59 -12.22 21.37 0.82
C GLY A 59 -12.57 21.66 2.28
N CYS A 60 -13.05 20.65 3.03
CA CYS A 60 -13.51 20.78 4.42
C CYS A 60 -12.38 20.84 5.48
N THR A 61 -11.12 20.73 5.06
CA THR A 61 -9.87 20.80 5.86
C THR A 61 -9.73 19.78 7.00
N LEU A 62 -10.64 18.79 7.10
CA LEU A 62 -10.59 17.79 8.18
C LEU A 62 -9.39 16.85 8.05
N CYS A 63 -9.05 16.43 6.83
CA CYS A 63 -7.88 15.61 6.56
C CYS A 63 -6.57 16.33 6.93
N ALA A 64 -6.44 17.61 6.57
CA ALA A 64 -5.24 18.40 6.85
C ALA A 64 -5.02 18.61 8.36
N ARG A 65 -6.10 18.89 9.11
CA ARG A 65 -6.02 19.08 10.57
C ARG A 65 -5.65 17.81 11.34
N ASN A 66 -6.06 16.65 10.85
CA ASN A 66 -5.77 15.37 11.49
C ASN A 66 -4.46 14.75 10.99
N CYS A 67 -3.76 15.36 10.03
CA CYS A 67 -2.51 14.84 9.52
C CYS A 67 -1.38 15.05 10.57
N PRO A 68 -0.77 13.98 11.11
CA PRO A 68 0.25 14.10 12.16
C PRO A 68 1.54 14.80 11.69
N VAL A 69 1.80 14.79 10.38
CA VAL A 69 2.98 15.39 9.74
C VAL A 69 2.63 16.63 8.91
N SER A 70 1.38 17.09 8.94
CA SER A 70 0.90 18.26 8.20
C SER A 70 1.33 18.28 6.72
N CYS A 71 1.23 17.14 6.04
CA CYS A 71 1.65 16.97 4.63
C CYS A 71 0.53 17.25 3.61
N ILE A 72 -0.59 17.84 4.03
CA ILE A 72 -1.74 18.08 3.15
C ILE A 72 -1.89 19.58 2.92
N GLU A 73 -1.78 19.98 1.66
CA GLU A 73 -1.90 21.37 1.21
C GLU A 73 -3.30 21.62 0.63
N GLY A 74 -3.80 22.85 0.73
CA GLY A 74 -5.12 23.26 0.22
C GLY A 74 -5.84 24.21 1.17
N ASN A 75 -6.53 25.22 0.62
CA ASN A 75 -7.34 26.13 1.43
C ASN A 75 -8.78 25.64 1.58
N VAL A 76 -9.55 26.35 2.40
CA VAL A 76 -10.98 26.10 2.57
C VAL A 76 -11.70 26.23 1.22
N ARG A 77 -12.51 25.23 0.87
CA ARG A 77 -13.21 25.10 -0.43
C ARG A 77 -12.30 24.90 -1.65
N GLU A 78 -11.03 24.57 -1.43
CA GLU A 78 -10.11 24.16 -2.50
C GLU A 78 -9.81 22.66 -2.42
N LEU A 79 -9.44 22.08 -3.57
CA LEU A 79 -8.98 20.70 -3.65
C LEU A 79 -7.70 20.56 -2.81
N HIS A 80 -7.72 19.59 -1.90
CA HIS A 80 -6.55 19.31 -1.07
C HIS A 80 -5.61 18.33 -1.78
N VAL A 81 -4.31 18.49 -1.60
CA VAL A 81 -3.27 17.66 -2.21
C VAL A 81 -2.33 17.14 -1.12
N ILE A 82 -2.01 15.84 -1.18
CA ILE A 82 -1.10 15.19 -0.23
C ILE A 82 0.31 15.20 -0.81
N ASP A 83 1.25 15.81 -0.09
CA ASP A 83 2.68 15.72 -0.34
C ASP A 83 3.18 14.31 0.01
N GLN A 84 3.48 13.51 -1.03
CA GLN A 84 3.89 12.12 -0.87
C GLN A 84 5.27 11.96 -0.23
N ASP A 85 6.16 12.96 -0.36
CA ASP A 85 7.51 12.90 0.19
C ASP A 85 7.49 13.05 1.71
N LYS A 86 6.51 13.80 2.24
CA LYS A 86 6.31 13.98 3.68
C LYS A 86 5.34 12.97 4.30
N CYS A 87 4.53 12.28 3.48
CA CYS A 87 3.49 11.39 3.96
C CYS A 87 4.06 10.13 4.63
N ILE A 88 3.77 9.94 5.92
CA ILE A 88 4.15 8.73 6.69
C ILE A 88 3.14 7.57 6.55
N LYS A 89 2.20 7.70 5.61
CA LYS A 89 1.21 6.66 5.26
C LYS A 89 0.40 6.16 6.48
N CYS A 90 0.00 7.07 7.37
CA CYS A 90 -0.73 6.72 8.59
C CYS A 90 -2.19 6.30 8.35
N GLY A 91 -2.82 6.83 7.30
CA GLY A 91 -4.22 6.53 6.93
C GLY A 91 -5.28 7.42 7.60
N ASP A 92 -4.89 8.36 8.46
CA ASP A 92 -5.83 9.22 9.18
C ASP A 92 -6.70 10.05 8.23
N CYS A 93 -6.12 10.56 7.13
CA CYS A 93 -6.84 11.34 6.14
C CYS A 93 -7.99 10.56 5.49
N MET A 94 -7.80 9.27 5.23
CA MET A 94 -8.82 8.37 4.70
C MET A 94 -9.89 8.07 5.76
N ALA A 95 -9.48 7.76 6.98
CA ALA A 95 -10.42 7.41 8.07
C ALA A 95 -11.37 8.57 8.45
N VAL A 96 -10.91 9.82 8.32
CA VAL A 96 -11.69 11.00 8.73
C VAL A 96 -12.51 11.60 7.59
N CYS A 97 -12.24 11.20 6.35
CA CYS A 97 -12.93 11.73 5.18
C CYS A 97 -14.39 11.25 5.17
N ARG A 98 -15.34 12.19 5.18
CA ARG A 98 -16.78 11.87 5.12
C ARG A 98 -17.35 11.79 3.71
N PHE A 99 -16.51 12.08 2.72
CA PHE A 99 -16.88 12.16 1.30
C PHE A 99 -16.23 11.04 0.49
N ASP A 100 -15.53 10.11 1.15
CA ASP A 100 -14.76 9.03 0.52
C ASP A 100 -13.78 9.52 -0.57
N ALA A 101 -13.40 10.79 -0.51
CA ALA A 101 -12.55 11.46 -1.49
C ALA A 101 -11.06 11.10 -1.35
N VAL A 102 -10.69 10.13 -0.51
CA VAL A 102 -9.29 9.70 -0.32
C VAL A 102 -9.18 8.25 -0.77
N ILE A 103 -8.32 8.00 -1.75
CA ILE A 103 -8.08 6.68 -2.34
C ILE A 103 -6.63 6.24 -2.10
N THR A 104 -6.41 4.92 -2.04
CA THR A 104 -5.07 4.32 -2.04
C THR A 104 -4.68 3.85 -3.43
N ARG A 105 -3.42 4.07 -3.82
CA ARG A 105 -2.80 3.53 -5.04
C ARG A 105 -1.41 2.94 -4.75
#